data_AF-A0A937PQL3-F1
#
_entry.id   AF-A0A937PQL3-F1
#
_cell.length_a   1.000
_cell.length_b   1.000
_cell.length_c   1.000
_cell.angle_alpha   90.00
_cell.angle_beta   90.00
_cell.angle_gamma   90.00
#
_symmetry.space_group_name_H-M   'P 1'
#
loop_
_entity.id
_entity.type
_entity.pdbx_description
1 polymer ?
#
loop_
_entity_poly.entity_id
_entity_poly.type
_entity_poly.pdbx_seq_one_letter_code
_entity_poly.pdbx_strand_id
1 'polypeptide(L)' 'VFSAGAYGFVMASQYNSRPRCAEVLAGGDKFRTIRRRETYDDLIAAELDV' A
#
# COMPACT_ATOMS: atom_id res chain seq x y z
N VAL A 1 -13.97 -6.41 -5.29
CA VAL A 1 -14.59 -5.09 -5.05
C VAL A 1 -14.35 -4.23 -6.28
N PHE A 2 -15.39 -3.66 -6.89
CA PHE A 2 -15.25 -2.75 -8.05
C PHE A 2 -15.28 -1.29 -7.58
N SER A 3 -14.89 -0.35 -8.47
CA SER A 3 -14.93 1.11 -8.23
C SER A 3 -14.10 1.61 -7.03
N ALA A 4 -13.06 0.89 -6.64
CA ALA A 4 -12.17 1.25 -5.53
C ALA A 4 -10.99 2.18 -5.90
N GLY A 5 -10.97 2.70 -7.14
CA GLY A 5 -9.86 3.50 -7.66
C GLY A 5 -9.78 4.92 -7.11
N ALA A 6 -10.91 5.50 -6.69
CA ALA A 6 -10.97 6.80 -6.02
C ALA A 6 -11.35 6.59 -4.55
N TYR A 7 -10.74 7.37 -3.66
CA TYR A 7 -10.95 7.32 -2.20
C TYR A 7 -10.70 5.95 -1.53
N GLY A 8 -10.16 4.96 -2.26
CA GLY A 8 -9.78 3.65 -1.71
C GLY A 8 -8.44 3.72 -0.96
N PHE A 9 -7.33 3.61 -1.69
CA PHE A 9 -6.00 3.56 -1.07
C PHE A 9 -5.67 4.82 -0.24
N VAL A 10 -6.13 6.00 -0.66
CA VAL A 10 -5.89 7.26 0.06
C VAL A 10 -6.50 7.29 1.47
N MET A 11 -7.53 6.47 1.73
CA MET A 11 -8.14 6.33 3.06
C MET A 11 -7.71 5.03 3.77
N ALA A 12 -6.84 4.21 3.16
CA ALA A 12 -6.34 3.00 3.78
C ALA A 12 -5.44 3.33 4.98
N SER A 13 -5.62 2.59 6.07
CA SER A 13 -4.91 2.80 7.33
C SER A 13 -4.15 1.54 7.77
N GLN A 14 -3.25 1.75 8.73
CA GLN A 14 -2.50 0.70 9.40
C GLN A 14 -3.20 0.16 10.65
N TYR A 15 -4.50 0.39 10.77
CA TYR A 15 -5.26 -0.07 11.93
C TYR A 15 -5.11 -1.59 12.10
N ASN A 16 -4.91 -2.02 13.35
CA ASN A 16 -4.55 -3.39 13.72
C ASN A 16 -3.20 -3.86 13.16
N SER A 17 -2.25 -2.94 13.02
CA SER A 17 -0.88 -3.21 12.56
C SER A 17 -0.84 -3.95 11.22
N ARG A 18 -1.75 -3.59 10.30
CA ARG A 18 -1.84 -4.21 8.98
C ARG A 18 -1.08 -3.38 7.95
N PRO A 19 -0.03 -3.90 7.30
CA PRO A 19 0.64 -3.17 6.22
C PRO A 19 -0.30 -2.88 5.04
N ARG A 20 -0.25 -1.67 4.46
CA ARG A 20 -1.01 -1.36 3.23
C ARG A 20 -0.57 -2.27 2.08
N CYS A 21 -1.51 -2.54 1.19
CA CYS A 21 -1.27 -3.36 0.01
C CYS A 21 -0.29 -2.71 -0.98
N ALA A 22 0.24 -3.54 -1.89
CA ALA A 22 0.90 -3.04 -3.09
C ALA A 22 -0.15 -2.51 -4.09
N GLU A 23 0.26 -1.55 -4.91
CA GLU A 23 -0.51 -1.08 -6.06
C GLU A 23 0.22 -1.46 -7.35
N VAL A 24 -0.52 -2.02 -8.30
CA VAL A 24 -0.01 -2.45 -9.61
C VAL A 24 -0.76 -1.68 -10.69
N LEU A 25 -0.01 -1.10 -11.62
CA LEU A 25 -0.56 -0.49 -12.81
C LEU A 25 -0.45 -1.48 -13.97
N ALA A 26 -1.60 -1.80 -14.57
CA ALA A 26 -1.69 -2.53 -15.83
C ALA A 26 -1.75 -1.54 -17.00
N GLY A 27 -1.08 -1.86 -18.10
CA GLY A 27 -1.13 -1.12 -19.35
C GLY A 27 -0.95 -2.07 -20.54
N GLY A 28 -2.05 -2.37 -21.23
CA GLY A 28 -2.08 -3.50 -22.18
C GLY A 28 -1.71 -4.80 -21.47
N ASP A 29 -0.79 -5.56 -22.06
CA ASP A 29 -0.30 -6.84 -21.50
C ASP A 29 0.84 -6.67 -20.49
N LYS A 30 1.20 -5.43 -20.14
CA LYS A 30 2.29 -5.13 -19.21
C LYS A 30 1.75 -4.73 -17.84
N PHE A 31 2.47 -5.13 -16.80
CA PHE A 31 2.18 -4.80 -15.41
C PHE A 31 3.44 -4.25 -14.75
N ARG A 32 3.27 -3.27 -13.86
CA ARG A 32 4.37 -2.82 -12.98
C ARG A 32 3.85 -2.44 -11.62
N THR A 33 4.63 -2.73 -10.59
CA THR A 33 4.39 -2.23 -9.24
C THR A 33 4.63 -0.73 -9.23
N ILE A 34 3.60 0.05 -8.88
CA ILE A 34 3.69 1.51 -8.73
C ILE A 34 3.80 1.92 -7.26
N ARG A 35 3.38 1.03 -6.35
CA ARG A 35 3.62 1.14 -4.91
C ARG A 35 3.92 -0.23 -4.34
N ARG A 36 5.06 -0.39 -3.66
CA ARG A 36 5.36 -1.66 -2.97
C ARG A 36 4.41 -1.86 -1.80
N ARG A 37 4.18 -3.12 -1.43
CA ARG A 37 3.53 -3.47 -0.17
C ARG A 37 4.38 -2.92 0.99
N GLU A 38 3.72 -2.41 2.02
CA GLU A 38 4.41 -2.05 3.25
C GLU A 38 4.83 -3.31 4.04
N THR A 39 5.87 -3.18 4.84
CA THR A 39 6.37 -4.21 5.75
C THR A 39 6.08 -3.80 7.19
N TYR A 40 6.26 -4.73 8.14
CA TYR A 40 6.20 -4.39 9.56
C TYR A 40 7.23 -3.36 9.98
N ASP A 41 8.40 -3.35 9.35
CA ASP A 41 9.43 -2.33 9.59
C ASP A 41 8.94 -0.94 9.20
N ASP A 42 8.17 -0.80 8.10
CA ASP A 42 7.58 0.49 7.72
C ASP A 42 6.58 1.01 8.75
N LEU A 43 5.90 0.11 9.48
CA LEU A 43 4.93 0.51 10.51
C LEU A 43 5.62 1.17 11.70
N ILE A 44 6.76 0.63 12.13
CA ILE A 44 7.49 1.09 13.31
C ILE A 44 8.64 2.04 12.96
N ALA A 45 8.86 2.36 11.69
CA ALA A 45 10.01 3.16 11.25
C ALA A 45 10.12 4.51 11.97
N ALA A 46 8.99 5.09 12.41
CA ALA A 46 8.96 6.36 13.15
C ALA A 46 9.25 6.21 14.66
N GLU A 47 9.28 4.98 15.19
CA GLU A 47 9.50 4.64 16.59
C GLU A 47 10.93 4.16 16.87
N LEU A 48 11.72 3.93 15.81
CA LEU A 48 13.10 3.49 15.93
C LEU A 48 14.00 4.68 16.28
N ASP A 49 14.73 4.59 17.41
CA ASP A 49 15.85 5.47 17.69
C ASP A 49 17.05 5.01 16.85
N VAL A 50 17.42 5.82 15.86
CA VAL A 50 18.57 5.62 14.97
C VAL A 50 19.68 6.60 15.31
#